data_AF-A0A1W1HYM0-F1
#
_entry.id   AF-A0A1W1HYM0-F1
#
_cell.length_a   1.000
_cell.length_b   1.000
_cell.length_c   1.000
_cell.angle_alpha   90.00
_cell.angle_beta   90.00
_cell.angle_gamma   90.00
#
_symmetry.space_group_name_H-M   'P 1'
#
loop_
_entity.id
_entity.type
_entity.pdbx_description
1 polymer ?
#
loop_
_entity_poly.entity_id
_entity_poly.type
_entity_poly.pdbx_seq_one_letter_code
_entity_poly.pdbx_strand_id
1 'polypeptide(L)'
;MQRHVKVMDKSGRESVTTFERGVGDVIVTYENELLPRIKQGRPYELIFPAETVVVENPIAVIDRNADQHHVRDLADAFVSFLNGEEAQQAFVEFGFRPANEAVARASASAFLHPPHVFTIEDLGGWDRVFAAQFSPQGAWTKAVEETR
;
A
#
# COMPACT_ATOMS: atom_id res chain seq x y z
N MET A 1 3.11 12.29 19.76
CA MET A 1 3.09 11.25 18.72
C MET A 1 4.48 10.63 18.45
N GLN A 2 5.58 11.42 18.44
CA GLN A 2 6.89 10.93 17.99
C GLN A 2 7.78 10.23 19.04
N ARG A 3 7.32 10.01 20.28
CA ARG A 3 8.17 9.42 21.34
C ARG A 3 8.78 8.06 20.95
N HIS A 4 8.09 7.29 20.10
CA HIS A 4 8.55 5.99 19.60
C HIS A 4 8.85 6.00 18.10
N VAL A 5 8.99 7.17 17.48
CA VAL A 5 9.33 7.31 16.06
C VAL A 5 10.80 7.67 15.94
N LYS A 6 11.61 6.78 15.35
CA LYS A 6 13.06 7.01 15.14
C LYS A 6 13.35 7.81 13.87
N VAL A 7 12.67 7.45 12.78
CA VAL A 7 12.84 8.05 11.46
C VAL A 7 11.47 8.16 10.78
N MET A 8 11.29 9.21 10.00
CA MET A 8 10.12 9.45 9.17
C MET A 8 10.61 9.80 7.76
N ASP A 9 11.02 8.77 7.01
CA ASP A 9 11.54 8.94 5.66
C ASP A 9 10.46 9.41 4.68
N LYS A 10 10.87 9.87 3.49
CA LYS A 10 9.95 10.49 2.52
C LYS A 10 9.11 9.48 1.76
N SER A 11 9.46 8.20 1.82
CA SER A 11 8.73 7.12 1.17
C SER A 11 8.83 5.81 1.95
N GLY A 12 7.87 4.92 1.77
CA GLY A 12 7.90 3.58 2.35
C GLY A 12 9.14 2.79 1.93
N ARG A 13 9.62 2.96 0.69
CA ARG A 13 10.84 2.29 0.22
C ARG A 13 12.08 2.76 0.99
N GLU A 14 12.21 4.07 1.19
CA GLU A 14 13.30 4.61 2.02
C GLU A 14 13.21 4.10 3.46
N SER A 15 12.01 4.05 4.06
CA SER A 15 11.80 3.49 5.40
C SER A 15 12.24 2.03 5.51
N VAL A 16 11.94 1.20 4.49
CA VAL A 16 12.40 -0.20 4.45
C VAL A 16 13.93 -0.27 4.38
N THR A 17 14.58 0.56 3.56
CA THR A 17 16.05 0.61 3.49
C THR A 17 16.67 1.08 4.81
N THR A 18 16.07 2.05 5.49
CA THR A 18 16.50 2.51 6.81
C THR A 18 16.38 1.40 7.85
N PHE A 19 15.26 0.68 7.86
CA PHE A 19 15.04 -0.47 8.73
C PHE A 19 16.03 -1.62 8.46
N GLU A 20 16.30 -1.92 7.17
CA GLU A 20 17.31 -2.89 6.74
C GLU A 20 18.73 -2.54 7.21
N ARG A 21 19.02 -1.26 7.47
CA ARG A 21 20.29 -0.79 8.05
C ARG A 21 20.34 -0.90 9.57
N GLY A 22 19.32 -1.47 10.21
CA GLY A 22 19.24 -1.70 11.66
C GLY A 22 18.70 -0.51 12.45
N VAL A 23 17.97 0.41 11.82
CA VAL A 23 17.35 1.55 12.50
C VAL A 23 15.89 1.25 12.83
N GLY A 24 15.61 1.14 14.13
CA GLY A 24 14.27 0.85 14.67
C GLY A 24 14.04 -0.66 14.85
N ASP A 25 13.16 -1.01 15.79
CA ASP A 25 12.84 -2.41 16.13
C ASP A 25 11.67 -2.96 15.33
N VAL A 26 10.79 -2.07 14.84
CA VAL A 26 9.58 -2.38 14.07
C VAL A 26 9.43 -1.36 12.94
N ILE A 27 8.92 -1.80 11.79
CA ILE A 27 8.53 -0.95 10.67
C ILE A 27 7.04 -1.13 10.37
N VAL A 28 6.32 -0.02 10.20
CA VAL A 28 4.98 -0.03 9.59
C VAL A 28 5.17 0.07 8.08
N THR A 29 4.89 -1.00 7.36
CA THR A 29 5.08 -1.09 5.91
C THR A 29 3.98 -1.92 5.26
N TYR A 30 3.96 -1.97 3.94
CA TYR A 30 3.02 -2.78 3.18
C TYR A 30 3.40 -4.26 3.19
N GLU A 31 2.39 -5.14 3.20
CA GLU A 31 2.59 -6.59 3.16
C GLU A 31 3.44 -7.04 1.95
N ASN A 32 3.22 -6.43 0.78
CA ASN A 32 3.96 -6.72 -0.46
C ASN A 32 5.45 -6.29 -0.39
N GLU A 33 5.85 -5.42 0.54
CA GLU A 33 7.28 -5.16 0.78
C GLU A 33 7.94 -6.32 1.54
N LEU A 34 7.22 -7.01 2.43
CA LEU A 34 7.81 -8.03 3.30
C LEU A 34 7.72 -9.45 2.72
N LEU A 35 6.62 -9.83 2.08
CA LEU A 35 6.43 -11.20 1.59
C LEU A 35 7.57 -11.69 0.66
N PRO A 36 8.03 -10.91 -0.34
CA PRO A 36 9.16 -11.34 -1.17
C PRO A 36 10.45 -11.53 -0.39
N ARG A 37 10.70 -10.70 0.63
CA ARG A 37 11.90 -10.76 1.48
C ARG A 37 11.89 -11.99 2.38
N ILE A 38 10.72 -12.30 2.96
CA ILE A 38 10.51 -13.52 3.76
C ILE A 38 10.70 -14.76 2.88
N LYS A 39 10.16 -14.76 1.65
CA LYS A 39 10.37 -15.83 0.67
C LYS A 39 11.85 -16.03 0.29
N GLN A 40 12.64 -14.96 0.33
CA GLN A 40 14.11 -14.99 0.14
C GLN A 40 14.88 -15.40 1.40
N GLY A 41 14.20 -15.78 2.49
CA GLY A 41 14.84 -16.22 3.73
C GLY A 41 15.36 -15.07 4.60
N ARG A 42 14.92 -13.83 4.37
CA ARG A 42 15.22 -12.72 5.29
C ARG A 42 14.50 -12.95 6.63
N PRO A 43 15.16 -12.70 7.77
CA PRO A 43 14.64 -13.04 9.10
C PRO A 43 13.63 -11.98 9.60
N TYR A 44 12.59 -11.71 8.82
CA TYR A 44 11.51 -10.81 9.21
C TYR A 44 10.34 -11.59 9.79
N GLU A 45 9.78 -11.07 10.88
CA GLU A 45 8.50 -11.49 11.41
C GLU A 45 7.41 -10.55 10.89
N LEU A 46 6.36 -11.13 10.30
CA LEU A 46 5.20 -10.37 9.84
C LEU A 46 4.17 -10.32 10.97
N ILE A 47 3.88 -9.13 11.49
CA ILE A 47 2.93 -8.92 12.57
C ILE A 47 1.70 -8.20 12.02
N PHE A 48 0.54 -8.83 12.13
CA PHE A 48 -0.74 -8.16 11.89
C PHE A 48 -1.30 -7.62 13.21
N PRO A 49 -1.56 -6.31 13.31
CA PRO A 49 -2.26 -5.75 14.45
C PRO A 49 -3.71 -6.27 14.51
N ALA A 50 -4.38 -6.05 15.65
CA ALA A 50 -5.78 -6.43 15.84
C ALA A 50 -6.72 -5.80 14.79
N GLU A 51 -6.37 -4.63 14.28
CA GLU A 51 -7.08 -3.96 13.20
C GLU A 51 -6.07 -3.44 12.18
N THR A 52 -6.35 -3.65 10.90
CA THR A 52 -5.56 -3.11 9.80
C THR A 52 -6.46 -2.59 8.68
N VAL A 53 -5.89 -1.79 7.78
CA VAL A 53 -6.63 -1.16 6.69
C VAL A 53 -6.31 -1.83 5.35
N VAL A 54 -7.31 -1.96 4.48
CA VAL A 54 -7.08 -2.27 3.07
C VAL A 54 -6.32 -1.11 2.42
N VAL A 55 -5.21 -1.42 1.77
CA VAL A 55 -4.50 -0.47 0.91
C VAL A 55 -4.93 -0.74 -0.52
N GLU A 56 -5.62 0.22 -1.12
CA GLU A 56 -6.03 0.17 -2.52
C GLU A 56 -5.03 0.97 -3.37
N ASN A 57 -4.52 0.36 -4.44
CA ASN A 57 -3.54 0.97 -5.35
C ASN A 57 -4.21 1.30 -6.69
N PRO A 58 -4.83 2.49 -6.84
CA PRO A 58 -5.56 2.84 -8.05
C PRO A 58 -4.61 3.03 -9.24
N ILE A 59 -5.10 2.66 -10.43
CA ILE A 59 -4.40 2.83 -11.71
C ILE A 59 -5.33 3.60 -12.64
N ALA A 60 -4.82 4.64 -13.29
CA ALA A 60 -5.59 5.46 -14.21
C ALA A 60 -4.73 5.88 -15.41
N VAL A 61 -5.39 6.05 -16.56
CA VAL A 61 -4.79 6.68 -17.72
C VAL A 61 -4.89 8.20 -17.57
N ILE A 62 -3.79 8.91 -17.86
CA ILE A 62 -3.78 10.38 -17.83
C ILE A 62 -4.21 10.88 -19.21
N ASP A 63 -5.46 11.31 -19.31
CA ASP A 63 -6.09 11.50 -20.62
C ASP A 63 -5.34 12.46 -21.53
N ARG A 64 -5.06 13.65 -21.00
CA ARG A 64 -4.32 14.70 -21.72
C ARG A 64 -3.00 14.19 -22.33
N ASN A 65 -2.27 13.35 -21.59
CA ASN A 65 -0.96 12.87 -22.02
C ASN A 65 -1.10 11.74 -23.04
N ALA A 66 -2.05 10.82 -22.82
CA ALA A 66 -2.30 9.71 -23.73
C ALA A 66 -2.76 10.21 -25.10
N ASP A 67 -3.62 11.23 -25.14
CA ASP A 67 -4.09 11.84 -26.39
C ASP A 67 -2.99 12.65 -27.08
N GLN A 68 -2.26 13.48 -26.33
CA GLN A 68 -1.15 14.28 -26.85
C GLN A 68 -0.03 13.42 -27.47
N HIS A 69 0.23 12.24 -26.90
CA HIS A 69 1.26 11.33 -27.41
C HIS A 69 0.70 10.27 -28.38
N HIS A 70 -0.60 10.30 -28.68
CA HIS A 70 -1.27 9.33 -29.56
C HIS A 70 -1.10 7.86 -29.11
N VAL A 71 -1.18 7.61 -27.80
CA VAL A 71 -1.02 6.28 -27.18
C VAL A 71 -2.25 5.84 -26.38
N ARG A 72 -3.41 6.46 -26.59
CA ARG A 72 -4.68 6.15 -25.91
C ARG A 72 -4.96 4.65 -25.85
N ASP A 73 -5.08 4.04 -27.03
CA ASP A 73 -5.48 2.64 -27.16
C ASP A 73 -4.50 1.71 -26.45
N LEU A 74 -3.19 2.02 -26.51
CA LEU A 74 -2.15 1.25 -25.83
C LEU A 74 -2.23 1.41 -24.31
N ALA A 75 -2.46 2.63 -23.81
CA ALA A 75 -2.57 2.90 -22.38
C ALA A 75 -3.81 2.24 -21.78
N ASP A 76 -4.96 2.33 -22.46
CA ASP A 76 -6.21 1.69 -22.04
C ASP A 76 -6.08 0.16 -22.08
N ALA A 77 -5.44 -0.40 -23.11
CA ALA A 77 -5.15 -1.82 -23.19
C ALA A 77 -4.22 -2.29 -22.08
N PHE A 78 -3.21 -1.48 -21.72
CA PHE A 78 -2.30 -1.81 -20.62
C PHE A 78 -3.03 -1.81 -19.27
N VAL A 79 -3.85 -0.81 -18.97
CA VAL A 79 -4.66 -0.79 -17.74
C VAL A 79 -5.63 -1.97 -17.71
N SER A 80 -6.24 -2.32 -18.85
CA SER A 80 -7.10 -3.51 -18.96
C SER A 80 -6.33 -4.80 -18.69
N PHE A 81 -5.12 -4.94 -19.24
CA PHE A 81 -4.23 -6.08 -18.99
C PHE A 81 -3.89 -6.20 -17.50
N LEU A 82 -3.57 -5.11 -16.81
CA LEU A 82 -3.24 -5.12 -15.38
C LEU A 82 -4.40 -5.62 -14.50
N ASN A 83 -5.65 -5.52 -14.96
CA ASN A 83 -6.84 -6.07 -14.29
C ASN A 83 -7.16 -7.52 -14.73
N GLY A 84 -6.51 -8.00 -15.78
CA GLY A 84 -6.65 -9.35 -16.30
C GLY A 84 -6.00 -10.40 -15.40
N GLU A 85 -6.40 -11.66 -15.60
CA GLU A 85 -5.95 -12.80 -14.78
C GLU A 85 -4.42 -12.94 -14.76
N GLU A 86 -3.77 -12.83 -15.92
CA GLU A 86 -2.30 -12.98 -16.05
C GLU A 86 -1.54 -11.98 -15.17
N ALA A 87 -1.85 -10.69 -15.28
CA ALA A 87 -1.20 -9.67 -14.47
C ALA A 87 -1.49 -9.83 -12.97
N GLN A 88 -2.72 -10.22 -12.62
CA GLN A 88 -3.14 -10.43 -11.24
C GLN A 88 -2.46 -11.65 -10.61
N GLN A 89 -2.20 -12.71 -11.38
CA GLN A 89 -1.37 -13.83 -10.93
C GLN A 89 0.08 -13.37 -10.67
N ALA A 90 0.66 -12.55 -11.57
CA ALA A 90 1.99 -11.99 -11.34
C ALA A 90 2.02 -11.12 -10.07
N PHE A 91 1.00 -10.31 -9.82
CA PHE A 91 0.88 -9.51 -8.60
C PHE A 91 0.92 -10.36 -7.32
N VAL A 92 0.27 -11.53 -7.31
CA VAL A 92 0.36 -12.48 -6.18
C VAL A 92 1.81 -12.93 -5.95
N GLU A 93 2.58 -13.21 -7.00
CA GLU A 93 3.99 -13.62 -6.86
C GLU A 93 4.86 -12.56 -6.18
N PHE A 94 4.52 -11.28 -6.36
CA PHE A 94 5.16 -10.12 -5.73
C PHE A 94 4.48 -9.71 -4.41
N GLY A 95 3.56 -10.50 -3.88
CA GLY A 95 2.93 -10.30 -2.57
C GLY A 95 1.82 -9.26 -2.55
N PHE A 96 1.28 -8.87 -3.71
CA PHE A 96 0.10 -8.01 -3.79
C PHE A 96 -1.18 -8.86 -3.75
N ARG A 97 -2.16 -8.42 -2.98
CA ARG A 97 -3.49 -9.02 -2.98
C ARG A 97 -4.19 -8.68 -4.31
N PRO A 98 -4.67 -9.67 -5.08
CA PRO A 98 -5.25 -9.43 -6.39
C PRO A 98 -6.68 -8.89 -6.25
N ALA A 99 -7.05 -7.96 -7.13
CA ALA A 99 -8.40 -7.42 -7.25
C ALA A 99 -9.31 -8.34 -8.08
N ASN A 100 -8.74 -9.17 -8.96
CA ASN A 100 -9.51 -10.16 -9.71
C ASN A 100 -9.98 -11.28 -8.78
N GLU A 101 -11.30 -11.46 -8.67
CA GLU A 101 -11.89 -12.39 -7.70
C GLU A 101 -11.49 -13.86 -7.91
N ALA A 102 -11.32 -14.31 -9.16
CA ALA A 102 -10.94 -15.68 -9.44
C ALA A 102 -9.51 -15.95 -8.95
N VAL A 103 -8.60 -15.02 -9.24
CA VAL A 103 -7.21 -15.08 -8.74
C VAL A 103 -7.17 -14.94 -7.22
N ALA A 104 -7.98 -14.05 -6.62
CA ALA A 104 -8.06 -13.88 -5.17
C ALA A 104 -8.51 -15.17 -4.48
N ARG A 105 -9.56 -15.85 -4.99
CA ARG A 105 -10.00 -17.14 -4.46
C ARG A 105 -8.93 -18.22 -4.61
N ALA A 106 -8.27 -18.28 -5.76
CA ALA A 106 -7.23 -19.29 -6.04
C ALA A 106 -5.96 -19.09 -5.20
N SER A 107 -5.65 -17.84 -4.81
CA SER A 107 -4.43 -17.47 -4.08
C SER A 107 -4.67 -17.19 -2.59
N ALA A 108 -5.86 -17.44 -2.05
CA ALA A 108 -6.21 -17.09 -0.67
C ALA A 108 -5.20 -17.64 0.38
N SER A 109 -4.66 -18.84 0.16
CA SER A 109 -3.67 -19.46 1.06
C SER A 109 -2.30 -18.80 1.05
N ALA A 110 -2.00 -17.91 0.09
CA ALA A 110 -0.75 -17.16 0.03
C ALA A 110 -0.71 -15.98 1.01
N PHE A 111 -1.85 -15.60 1.57
CA PHE A 111 -1.99 -14.43 2.42
C PHE A 111 -2.51 -14.78 3.80
N LEU A 112 -2.04 -14.05 4.82
CA LEU A 112 -2.66 -14.13 6.14
C LEU A 112 -3.98 -13.36 6.14
N HIS A 113 -4.89 -13.75 7.04
CA HIS A 113 -6.20 -13.12 7.21
C HIS A 113 -6.25 -12.42 8.57
N PRO A 114 -6.05 -11.09 8.62
CA PRO A 114 -6.14 -10.35 9.86
C PRO A 114 -7.56 -10.42 10.44
N PRO A 115 -7.71 -10.35 11.78
CA PRO A 115 -9.01 -10.54 12.42
C PRO A 115 -10.02 -9.44 12.09
N HIS A 116 -9.54 -8.19 11.96
CA HIS A 116 -10.36 -7.07 11.54
C HIS A 116 -9.62 -6.27 10.47
N VAL A 117 -10.23 -6.20 9.28
CA VAL A 117 -9.74 -5.41 8.16
C VAL A 117 -10.83 -4.40 7.80
N PHE A 118 -10.50 -3.11 7.86
CA PHE A 118 -11.40 -2.03 7.48
C PHE A 118 -10.93 -1.34 6.20
N THR A 119 -11.82 -0.61 5.57
CA THR A 119 -11.60 0.16 4.34
C THR A 119 -11.70 1.66 4.63
N ILE A 120 -11.33 2.49 3.66
CA ILE A 120 -11.53 3.94 3.79
C ILE A 120 -13.03 4.31 3.89
N GLU A 121 -13.92 3.49 3.32
CA GLU A 121 -15.37 3.70 3.37
C GLU A 121 -15.93 3.52 4.79
N ASP A 122 -15.37 2.61 5.58
CA ASP A 122 -15.72 2.46 7.01
C ASP A 122 -15.36 3.72 7.82
N LEU A 123 -14.42 4.54 7.32
CA LEU A 123 -14.06 5.84 7.88
C LEU A 123 -14.86 7.01 7.28
N GLY A 124 -15.77 6.75 6.35
CA GLY A 124 -16.59 7.73 5.64
C GLY A 124 -15.94 8.32 4.38
N GLY A 125 -15.01 7.58 3.76
CA GLY A 125 -14.43 7.91 2.47
C GLY A 125 -13.24 8.88 2.53
N TRP A 126 -12.53 8.99 1.41
CA TRP A 126 -11.30 9.79 1.31
C TRP A 126 -11.48 11.27 1.64
N ASP A 127 -12.59 11.89 1.23
CA ASP A 127 -12.85 13.32 1.51
C ASP A 127 -12.89 13.60 3.02
N ARG A 128 -13.60 12.76 3.77
CA ARG A 128 -13.71 12.90 5.23
C ARG A 128 -12.37 12.64 5.91
N VAL A 129 -11.68 11.58 5.52
CA VAL A 129 -10.37 11.23 6.09
C VAL A 129 -9.34 12.33 5.79
N PHE A 130 -9.31 12.85 4.57
CA PHE A 130 -8.41 13.93 4.18
C PHE A 130 -8.68 15.19 4.99
N ALA A 131 -9.95 15.60 5.12
CA ALA A 131 -10.31 16.76 5.93
C ALA A 131 -9.88 16.60 7.40
N ALA A 132 -10.10 15.42 7.98
CA ALA A 132 -9.78 15.15 9.39
C ALA A 132 -8.28 15.00 9.67
N GLN A 133 -7.50 14.44 8.74
CA GLN A 133 -6.10 14.10 8.96
C GLN A 133 -5.13 15.10 8.32
N PHE A 134 -5.33 15.43 7.05
CA PHE A 134 -4.30 16.06 6.20
C PHE A 134 -4.62 17.50 5.79
N SER A 135 -5.81 18.01 6.10
CA SER A 135 -6.12 19.44 5.92
C SER A 135 -5.17 20.32 6.75
N PRO A 136 -5.14 21.65 6.51
CA PRO A 136 -4.33 22.55 7.33
C PRO A 136 -4.66 22.50 8.83
N GLN A 137 -5.87 22.06 9.20
CA GLN A 137 -6.29 21.88 10.59
C GLN A 137 -6.36 20.40 11.01
N GLY A 138 -5.96 19.50 10.12
CA GLY A 138 -6.00 18.06 10.30
C GLY A 138 -5.04 17.58 11.39
N ALA A 139 -5.37 16.42 11.98
CA ALA A 139 -4.63 15.89 13.11
C ALA A 139 -3.16 15.59 12.77
N TRP A 140 -2.87 15.05 11.58
CA TRP A 140 -1.50 14.80 11.14
C TRP A 140 -0.71 16.09 10.94
N THR A 141 -1.30 17.06 10.23
CA THR A 141 -0.66 18.35 9.95
C THR A 141 -0.23 19.04 11.25
N LYS A 142 -1.15 19.14 12.21
CA LYS A 142 -0.85 19.69 13.55
C LYS A 142 0.21 18.89 14.29
N ALA A 143 0.07 17.57 14.31
CA ALA A 143 1.00 16.71 15.05
C ALA A 143 2.43 16.78 14.51
N VAL A 144 2.63 17.04 13.22
CA VAL A 144 3.96 17.22 12.61
C VAL A 144 4.49 18.63 12.85
N GLU A 145 3.63 19.66 12.78
CA GLU A 145 4.00 21.06 13.04
C GLU A 145 4.34 21.34 14.51
N GLU A 146 3.60 20.77 15.47
CA GLU A 146 3.81 20.94 16.91
C GLU A 146 5.09 20.25 17.42
N THR A 147 5.69 19.38 16.62
CA THR A 147 6.95 18.68 16.92
C THR A 147 8.17 19.27 16.19
N ARG A 148 8.03 20.40 15.51
CA ARG A 148 9.15 21.23 15.04
C ARG A 148 9.54 22.25 16.10
#